data_AF-A0A246KYG2-F1
#
_entry.id   AF-A0A246KYG2-F1
#
_cell.length_a   1.000
_cell.length_b   1.000
_cell.length_c   1.000
_cell.angle_alpha   90.00
_cell.angle_beta   90.00
_cell.angle_gamma   90.00
#
_symmetry.space_group_name_H-M   'P 1'
#
loop_
_entity.id
_entity.type
_entity.pdbx_description
1 polymer ?
#
loop_
_entity_poly.entity_id
_entity_poly.type
_entity_poly.pdbx_seq_one_letter_code
_entity_poly.pdbx_strand_id
1 'polypeptide(L)'
;MLSACTTTTAAHRLGSVKTVSDHTLQLCFDPQAVPPVAGQQVQLVRRQQFGNPKFPPTFRERPVGTARIDADVAGRCVAATLVEGKARRFDEVYPLSADRKPH
;
A
#
# COMPACT_ATOMS: atom_id res chain seq x y z
N MET A 1 -22.24 -9.22 -28.97
CA MET A 1 -22.13 -9.41 -27.51
C MET A 1 -20.67 -9.19 -27.15
N LEU A 2 -20.32 -8.03 -26.59
CA LEU A 2 -18.95 -7.75 -26.16
C LEU A 2 -18.74 -8.40 -24.79
N SER A 3 -17.98 -9.48 -24.77
CA SER A 3 -17.46 -10.11 -23.56
C SER A 3 -16.43 -9.15 -22.97
N ALA A 4 -16.79 -8.48 -21.86
CA ALA A 4 -15.84 -7.69 -21.10
C ALA A 4 -14.87 -8.66 -20.43
N CYS A 5 -13.65 -8.73 -20.96
CA CYS A 5 -12.52 -9.35 -20.30
C CYS A 5 -12.36 -8.69 -18.92
N THR A 6 -12.73 -9.40 -17.86
CA THR A 6 -12.26 -9.11 -16.51
C THR A 6 -10.78 -9.45 -16.45
N THR A 7 -9.95 -8.55 -16.97
CA THR A 7 -8.55 -8.46 -16.54
C THR A 7 -8.61 -8.11 -15.07
N THR A 8 -8.32 -9.08 -14.20
CA THR A 8 -7.92 -8.84 -12.81
C THR A 8 -6.79 -7.83 -12.84
N THR A 9 -7.12 -6.55 -12.67
CA THR A 9 -6.16 -5.46 -12.63
C THR A 9 -5.25 -5.78 -11.45
N ALA A 10 -3.99 -6.08 -11.73
CA ALA A 10 -2.97 -6.03 -10.70
C ALA A 10 -3.13 -4.68 -10.02
N ALA A 11 -3.54 -4.67 -8.75
CA ALA A 11 -3.86 -3.45 -8.05
C ALA A 11 -2.66 -2.52 -8.19
N HIS A 12 -2.84 -1.34 -8.79
CA HIS A 12 -1.70 -0.45 -9.04
C HIS A 12 -1.25 0.17 -7.72
N ARG A 13 0.07 0.23 -7.51
CA ARG A 13 0.68 0.92 -6.38
C ARG A 13 0.19 2.37 -6.33
N LEU A 14 -0.30 2.79 -5.18
CA LEU A 14 -0.78 4.15 -4.92
C LEU A 14 0.31 5.06 -4.38
N GLY A 15 1.31 4.50 -3.69
CA GLY A 15 2.34 5.28 -3.03
C GLY A 15 3.17 4.47 -2.04
N SER A 16 3.66 5.13 -0.99
CA SER A 16 4.48 4.50 0.05
C SER A 16 4.33 5.15 1.42
N VAL A 17 4.68 4.39 2.46
CA VAL A 17 4.81 4.86 3.83
C VAL A 17 6.08 5.69 3.97
N LYS A 18 5.93 6.97 4.32
CA LYS A 18 7.05 7.91 4.52
C LYS A 18 7.61 7.85 5.94
N THR A 19 6.74 7.87 6.93
CA THR A 19 7.06 7.83 8.37
C THR A 19 6.14 6.84 9.09
N VAL A 20 6.64 6.30 10.21
CA VAL A 20 5.92 5.41 11.12
C VAL A 20 6.26 5.85 12.54
N SER A 21 5.23 6.11 13.35
CA SER A 21 5.35 6.42 14.78
C SER A 21 4.23 5.69 15.50
N ASP A 22 4.56 4.61 16.20
CA ASP A 22 3.61 3.67 16.79
C ASP A 22 2.56 3.20 15.78
N HIS A 23 1.31 3.64 15.93
CA HIS A 23 0.17 3.31 15.07
C HIS A 23 -0.11 4.42 14.04
N THR A 24 0.61 5.54 14.10
CA THR A 24 0.45 6.66 13.18
C THR A 24 1.43 6.54 12.02
N LEU A 25 0.93 6.72 10.81
CA LEU A 25 1.67 6.64 9.56
C LEU A 25 1.52 7.95 8.79
N GLN A 26 2.53 8.30 8.01
CA GLN A 26 2.36 9.23 6.90
C GLN A 26 2.45 8.46 5.60
N LEU A 27 1.39 8.52 4.79
CA LEU A 27 1.32 7.88 3.48
C LEU A 27 1.48 8.94 2.40
N CYS A 28 2.47 8.79 1.53
CA CYS A 28 2.68 9.67 0.38
C CYS A 28 2.26 8.96 -0.90
N PHE A 29 1.27 9.52 -1.58
CA PHE A 29 0.69 9.02 -2.81
C PHE A 29 1.46 9.54 -4.03
N ASP A 30 1.63 8.67 -5.03
CA ASP A 30 2.28 9.03 -6.28
C ASP A 30 1.44 10.09 -7.03
N PRO A 31 2.06 10.96 -7.86
CA PRO A 31 1.33 12.00 -8.59
C PRO A 31 0.25 11.44 -9.53
N GLN A 32 0.50 10.26 -10.10
CA GLN A 32 -0.39 9.57 -11.05
C GLN A 32 -1.46 8.71 -10.37
N ALA A 33 -1.36 8.50 -9.05
CA ALA A 33 -2.31 7.69 -8.31
C ALA A 33 -3.62 8.45 -8.09
N VAL A 34 -4.70 7.69 -7.88
CA VAL A 34 -5.98 8.22 -7.43
C VAL A 34 -5.75 8.99 -6.11
N PRO A 35 -6.32 10.21 -5.96
CA PRO A 35 -6.17 10.97 -4.73
C PRO A 35 -6.65 10.21 -3.50
N PRO A 36 -5.97 10.37 -2.34
CA PRO A 36 -6.41 9.75 -1.09
C PRO A 36 -7.79 10.28 -0.67
N VAL A 37 -8.63 9.41 -0.10
CA VAL A 37 -9.94 9.76 0.44
C VAL A 37 -9.94 9.55 1.96
N ALA A 38 -10.43 10.54 2.71
CA ALA A 38 -10.55 10.44 4.16
C ALA A 38 -11.38 9.20 4.57
N GLY A 39 -10.92 8.46 5.56
CA GLY A 39 -11.56 7.24 6.06
C GLY A 39 -11.38 6.00 5.19
N GLN A 40 -10.82 6.12 3.98
CA GLN A 40 -10.53 4.97 3.13
C GLN A 40 -9.46 4.08 3.76
N GLN A 41 -9.68 2.76 3.69
CA GLN A 41 -8.67 1.77 4.04
C GLN A 41 -7.80 1.40 2.83
N VAL A 42 -6.51 1.21 3.10
CA VAL A 42 -5.49 0.83 2.12
C VAL A 42 -4.66 -0.32 2.66
N GLN A 43 -4.14 -1.13 1.75
CA GLN A 43 -3.25 -2.23 2.08
C GLN A 43 -1.79 -1.78 2.05
N LEU A 44 -1.03 -2.20 3.06
CA LEU A 44 0.41 -2.01 3.13
C LEU A 44 1.10 -3.29 2.66
N VAL A 45 1.97 -3.17 1.67
CA VAL A 45 2.69 -4.27 1.04
C VAL A 45 4.19 -4.04 1.21
N ARG A 46 4.90 -5.05 1.70
CA ARG A 46 6.36 -5.02 1.78
C ARG A 46 6.96 -5.73 0.59
N ARG A 47 7.75 -5.00 -0.18
CA ARG A 47 8.60 -5.56 -1.22
C ARG A 47 9.90 -6.07 -0.58
N GLN A 48 10.03 -7.39 -0.48
CA GLN A 48 11.20 -8.05 0.10
C GLN A 48 12.09 -8.58 -1.02
N GLN A 49 13.37 -8.22 -0.98
CA GLN A 49 14.37 -8.90 -1.79
C GLN A 49 14.57 -10.32 -1.25
N PHE A 50 14.64 -11.29 -2.17
CA PHE A 50 14.97 -12.67 -1.87
C PHE A 50 15.87 -13.24 -2.96
N GLY A 51 16.45 -14.40 -2.68
CA GLY A 51 17.40 -15.06 -3.56
C GLY A 51 18.86 -14.78 -3.22
N ASN A 52 19.77 -15.25 -4.06
CA ASN A 52 21.21 -15.15 -3.84
C ASN A 52 21.73 -13.78 -4.29
N PRO A 53 22.48 -13.04 -3.44
CA PRO A 53 23.03 -11.71 -3.76
C PRO A 53 23.92 -11.65 -5.00
N LYS A 54 24.46 -12.78 -5.47
CA LYS A 54 25.28 -12.87 -6.69
C LYS A 54 24.47 -12.74 -7.98
N PHE A 55 23.13 -12.80 -7.91
CA PHE A 55 22.23 -12.68 -9.05
C PHE A 55 21.38 -11.41 -8.95
N PRO A 56 20.76 -10.97 -10.07
CA PRO A 56 19.83 -9.85 -10.05
C PRO A 56 18.77 -10.03 -8.95
N PRO A 57 18.45 -8.96 -8.22
CA PRO A 57 17.57 -9.04 -7.07
C PRO A 57 16.17 -9.49 -7.50
N THR A 58 15.70 -10.59 -6.91
CA THR A 58 14.30 -11.02 -7.05
C THR A 58 13.50 -10.43 -5.91
N PHE A 59 12.26 -10.02 -6.18
CA PHE A 59 11.41 -9.37 -5.19
C PHE A 59 10.10 -10.10 -5.03
N ARG A 60 9.66 -10.24 -3.78
CA ARG A 60 8.33 -10.73 -3.43
C ARG A 60 7.56 -9.63 -2.74
N GLU A 61 6.30 -9.48 -3.12
CA GLU A 61 5.35 -8.62 -2.42
C GLU A 61 4.66 -9.43 -1.32
N ARG A 62 4.65 -8.89 -0.11
CA ARG A 62 3.94 -9.51 1.03
C ARG A 62 3.00 -8.47 1.66
N PRO A 63 1.69 -8.74 1.78
CA PRO A 63 0.80 -7.95 2.62
C PRO A 63 1.28 -7.97 4.07
N VAL A 64 1.48 -6.79 4.66
CA VAL A 64 2.02 -6.65 6.03
C VAL A 64 1.08 -5.90 6.97
N GLY A 65 0.12 -5.14 6.43
CA GLY A 65 -0.85 -4.44 7.26
C GLY A 65 -1.93 -3.74 6.46
N THR A 66 -2.84 -3.13 7.20
CA THR A 66 -3.94 -2.30 6.69
C THR A 66 -3.92 -0.98 7.42
N ALA A 67 -4.05 0.13 6.70
CA ALA A 67 -4.10 1.46 7.28
C ALA A 67 -5.36 2.19 6.82
N ARG A 68 -5.87 3.10 7.65
CA ARG A 68 -6.99 3.98 7.34
C ARG A 68 -6.50 5.40 7.21
N ILE A 69 -6.81 6.06 6.10
CA ILE A 69 -6.49 7.48 5.89
C ILE A 69 -7.32 8.31 6.88
N ASP A 70 -6.67 9.24 7.57
CA ASP A 70 -7.32 10.07 8.59
C ASP A 70 -8.18 11.17 7.94
N ALA A 71 -8.88 11.96 8.76
CA ALA A 71 -9.84 12.96 8.27
C ALA A 71 -9.17 14.14 7.54
N ASP A 72 -7.92 14.46 7.89
CA ASP A 72 -7.17 15.57 7.31
C ASP A 72 -6.38 15.12 6.09
N VAL A 73 -6.98 15.36 4.92
CA VAL A 73 -6.37 15.08 3.61
C VAL A 73 -5.94 16.39 2.97
N ALA A 74 -4.72 16.82 3.27
CA ALA A 74 -4.07 17.96 2.65
C ALA A 74 -2.95 17.50 1.71
N GLY A 75 -3.20 17.55 0.39
CA GLY A 75 -2.21 17.20 -0.62
C GLY A 75 -2.00 15.69 -0.79
N ARG A 76 -0.76 15.30 -1.14
CA ARG A 76 -0.43 13.90 -1.50
C ARG A 76 0.16 13.09 -0.35
N CYS A 77 0.66 13.74 0.70
CA CYS A 77 1.17 13.06 1.90
C CYS A 77 0.19 13.28 3.05
N VAL A 78 -0.52 12.22 3.42
CA VAL A 78 -1.62 12.28 4.39
C VAL A 78 -1.31 11.48 5.64
N ALA A 79 -1.90 11.89 6.75
CA ALA A 79 -1.91 11.09 7.96
C ALA A 79 -2.79 9.86 7.78
N ALA A 80 -2.36 8.74 8.35
CA ALA A 80 -3.14 7.51 8.40
C ALA A 80 -2.88 6.77 9.71
N THR A 81 -3.86 6.00 10.14
CA THR A 81 -3.76 5.13 11.31
C THR A 81 -3.64 3.67 10.87
N LEU A 82 -2.67 2.94 11.41
CA LEU A 82 -2.55 1.49 11.25
C LEU A 82 -3.72 0.80 11.95
N VAL A 83 -4.51 0.06 11.17
CA VAL A 83 -5.68 -0.70 11.66
C VAL A 83 -5.27 -2.12 12.06
N GLU A 84 -4.42 -2.76 11.25
CA GLU A 84 -4.00 -4.14 11.45
C GLU A 84 -2.58 -4.37 10.92
N GLY A 85 -1.85 -5.28 11.57
CA GLY A 85 -0.55 -5.75 11.10
C GLY A 85 0.60 -4.84 11.52
N LYS A 86 1.55 -4.63 10.61
CA LYS A 86 2.77 -3.83 10.84
C LYS A 86 3.08 -2.95 9.63
N ALA A 87 3.60 -1.76 9.91
CA ALA A 87 4.11 -0.85 8.89
C ALA A 87 5.61 -0.58 9.10
N ARG A 88 6.32 -0.32 8.01
CA ARG A 88 7.67 0.23 7.98
C ARG A 88 7.75 1.29 6.90
N ARG A 89 8.75 2.17 7.03
CA ARG A 89 9.10 3.11 5.96
C ARG A 89 9.37 2.34 4.66
N PHE A 90 8.93 2.91 3.55
CA PHE A 90 9.01 2.34 2.21
C PHE A 90 8.14 1.11 1.94
N ASP A 91 7.34 0.64 2.90
CA ASP A 91 6.23 -0.25 2.56
C ASP A 91 5.33 0.48 1.56
N GLU A 92 4.89 -0.26 0.54
CA GLU A 92 4.11 0.25 -0.57
C GLU A 92 2.62 0.27 -0.19
N VAL A 93 1.90 1.25 -0.72
CA VAL A 93 0.47 1.44 -0.45
C VAL A 93 -0.31 0.99 -1.68
N TYR A 94 -1.29 0.12 -1.47
CA TYR A 94 -2.18 -0.42 -2.51
C TYR A 94 -3.64 -0.21 -2.11
N PRO A 95 -4.59 -0.23 -3.08
CA PRO A 95 -6.00 -0.34 -2.76
C PRO A 95 -6.25 -1.58 -1.91
N LEU A 96 -7.14 -1.49 -0.93
CA LEU A 96 -7.52 -2.66 -0.13
C LEU A 96 -8.13 -3.73 -1.05
N SER A 97 -7.57 -4.93 -1.03
CA SER A 97 -8.08 -6.09 -1.75
C SER A 97 -8.65 -7.09 -0.76
N ALA A 98 -9.90 -7.51 -0.95
CA ALA A 98 -10.60 -8.43 -0.05
C ALA A 98 -9.90 -9.80 0.09
N ASP A 99 -9.12 -10.20 -0.91
CA ASP A 99 -8.47 -11.52 -0.96
C ASP A 99 -7.09 -11.56 -0.28
N ARG A 100 -6.52 -10.41 0.09
CA ARG A 100 -5.18 -10.33 0.67
C ARG A 100 -5.25 -9.98 2.15
N LYS A 101 -5.18 -11.00 3.03
CA LYS A 101 -5.05 -10.77 4.47
C LYS A 101 -3.60 -10.44 4.87
N PRO A 102 -3.38 -9.53 5.83
CA PRO A 102 -2.06 -9.32 6.42
C PRO A 102 -1.58 -10.58 7.16
N HIS A 103 -0.29 -10.90 7.05
CA HIS A 103 0.35 -12.03 7.73
C HIS A 103 1.36 -11.58 8.79
#